data_AF-X1L5A7-F1
#
_entry.id   AF-X1L5A7-F1
#
_cell.length_a   1.000
_cell.length_b   1.000
_cell.length_c   1.000
_cell.angle_alpha   90.00
_cell.angle_beta   90.00
_cell.angle_gamma   90.00
#
_symmetry.space_group_name_H-M   'P 1'
#
loop_
_entity.id
_entity.type
_entity.pdbx_description
1 polymer ?
#
loop_
_entity_poly.entity_id
_entity_poly.type
_entity_poly.pdbx_seq_one_letter_code
_entity_poly.pdbx_strand_id
1 'polypeptide(L)'
;ALDQFKTQQRRRKAESREKHRKMTEESNKRTKRVQLLLQGKTIRASKEDYEQWLAGYMNQGGKPTHSYNYDMPEDRWFLAIKDFQIEALHGSNSLQIIVKSGVIFKGGELGHTNLYFMDDFKLMGGWVPVYSNISF
;
A
#
# COMPACT_ATOMS: atom_id res chain seq x y z
N ALA A 1 46.91 -0.45 -12.43
CA ALA A 1 45.58 -0.80 -12.99
C ALA A 1 44.64 -1.46 -11.96
N LEU A 2 45.05 -2.56 -11.30
CA LEU A 2 44.20 -3.31 -10.36
C LEU A 2 43.77 -2.51 -9.11
N ASP A 3 44.64 -1.68 -8.55
CA ASP A 3 44.32 -0.86 -7.36
C ASP A 3 43.37 0.30 -7.65
N GLN A 4 43.46 0.88 -8.85
CA GLN A 4 42.51 1.90 -9.31
C GLN A 4 41.12 1.30 -9.51
N PHE A 5 41.04 0.08 -10.05
CA PHE A 5 39.77 -0.64 -10.19
C PHE A 5 39.14 -1.00 -8.84
N LYS A 6 39.93 -1.52 -7.89
CA LYS A 6 39.46 -1.81 -6.52
C LYS A 6 38.98 -0.55 -5.80
N THR A 7 39.67 0.57 -5.98
CA THR A 7 39.29 1.87 -5.39
C THR A 7 37.99 2.39 -5.98
N GLN A 8 37.81 2.32 -7.31
CA GLN A 8 36.58 2.72 -7.97
C GLN A 8 35.38 1.85 -7.54
N GLN A 9 35.57 0.54 -7.38
CA GLN A 9 34.54 -0.38 -6.88
C GLN A 9 34.13 -0.05 -5.44
N ARG A 10 35.10 0.23 -4.55
CA ARG A 10 34.83 0.65 -3.16
C ARG A 10 34.04 1.96 -3.12
N ARG A 11 34.41 2.93 -3.95
CA ARG A 11 33.70 4.22 -4.06
C ARG A 11 32.25 4.04 -4.51
N ARG A 12 32.01 3.28 -5.59
CA ARG A 12 30.65 2.98 -6.07
C ARG A 12 29.80 2.28 -5.01
N LYS A 13 30.39 1.33 -4.27
CA LYS A 13 29.70 0.62 -3.19
C LYS A 13 29.36 1.56 -2.03
N ALA A 14 30.27 2.47 -1.66
CA ALA A 14 30.01 3.48 -0.64
C ALA A 14 28.92 4.46 -1.07
N GLU A 15 28.98 4.97 -2.30
CA GLU A 15 27.95 5.85 -2.88
C GLU A 15 26.58 5.16 -2.95
N SER A 16 26.53 3.89 -3.37
CA SER A 16 25.29 3.11 -3.40
C SER A 16 24.72 2.88 -2.00
N ARG A 17 25.57 2.62 -1.00
CA ARG A 17 25.14 2.45 0.39
C ARG A 17 24.57 3.74 0.95
N GLU A 18 25.24 4.86 0.71
CA GLU A 18 24.78 6.17 1.17
C GLU A 18 23.48 6.58 0.48
N LYS A 19 23.34 6.34 -0.83
CA LYS A 19 22.08 6.55 -1.55
C LYS A 19 20.96 5.71 -0.96
N HIS A 20 21.21 4.43 -0.69
CA HIS A 20 20.23 3.54 -0.07
C HIS A 20 19.84 4.01 1.32
N ARG A 21 20.80 4.44 2.16
CA ARG A 21 20.54 5.00 3.49
C ARG A 21 19.61 6.21 3.42
N LYS A 22 19.90 7.18 2.55
CA LYS A 22 19.07 8.38 2.36
C LYS A 22 17.65 8.03 1.90
N MET A 23 17.52 7.13 0.91
CA MET A 23 16.20 6.66 0.43
C MET A 23 15.41 5.98 1.55
N THR A 24 16.06 5.16 2.38
CA THR A 24 15.42 4.50 3.53
C THR A 24 14.97 5.51 4.58
N GLU A 25 15.78 6.51 4.90
CA GLU A 25 15.41 7.57 5.84
C GLU A 25 14.23 8.41 5.36
N GLU A 26 14.22 8.80 4.08
CA GLU A 26 13.10 9.53 3.48
C GLU A 26 11.83 8.69 3.45
N SER A 27 11.94 7.41 3.08
CA SER A 27 10.84 6.45 3.09
C SER A 27 10.26 6.31 4.50
N ASN A 28 11.10 6.14 5.51
CA ASN A 28 10.66 6.05 6.91
C ASN A 28 9.98 7.32 7.41
N LYS A 29 10.51 8.51 7.06
CA LYS A 29 9.87 9.79 7.38
C LYS A 29 8.49 9.89 6.74
N ARG A 30 8.35 9.44 5.50
CA ARG A 30 7.07 9.45 4.77
C ARG A 30 6.07 8.48 5.39
N THR A 31 6.48 7.25 5.69
CA THR A 31 5.62 6.26 6.37
C THR A 31 5.10 6.80 7.71
N LYS A 32 5.95 7.47 8.50
CA LYS A 32 5.52 8.11 9.75
C LYS A 32 4.49 9.22 9.53
N ARG A 33 4.66 10.06 8.51
CA ARG A 33 3.66 11.10 8.18
C ARG A 33 2.33 10.49 7.77
N VAL A 34 2.34 9.45 6.93
CA VAL A 34 1.11 8.75 6.56
C VAL A 34 0.44 8.11 7.76
N GLN A 35 1.21 7.49 8.66
CA GLN A 35 0.67 6.93 9.89
C GLN A 35 -0.04 7.99 10.74
N LEU A 36 0.52 9.19 10.87
CA LEU A 36 -0.12 10.32 11.55
C LEU A 36 -1.38 10.81 10.81
N LEU A 37 -1.36 10.85 9.47
CA LEU A 37 -2.52 11.21 8.67
C LEU A 37 -3.67 10.22 8.85
N LEU A 38 -3.39 8.93 9.01
CA LEU A 38 -4.39 7.88 9.14
C LEU A 38 -4.79 7.58 10.60
N GLN A 39 -4.02 8.05 11.57
CA GLN A 39 -4.25 7.80 13.00
C GLN A 39 -5.68 8.21 13.42
N GLY A 40 -6.42 7.25 13.97
CA GLY A 40 -7.81 7.45 14.43
C GLY A 40 -8.83 7.62 13.30
N LYS A 41 -8.42 7.47 12.04
CA LYS A 41 -9.28 7.52 10.84
C LYS A 41 -9.41 6.16 10.16
N THR A 42 -8.41 5.31 10.34
CA THR A 42 -8.42 3.92 9.89
C THR A 42 -8.33 2.97 11.07
N ILE A 43 -8.96 1.81 10.92
CA ILE A 43 -8.75 0.63 11.76
C ILE A 43 -8.23 -0.51 10.89
N ARG A 44 -7.82 -1.63 11.50
CA ARG A 44 -7.50 -2.85 10.74
C ARG A 44 -8.79 -3.34 10.07
N ALA A 45 -8.69 -3.67 8.78
CA ALA A 45 -9.81 -4.29 8.07
C ALA A 45 -10.00 -5.73 8.52
N SER A 46 -11.24 -6.22 8.45
CA SER A 46 -11.53 -7.64 8.56
C SER A 46 -11.51 -8.34 7.21
N LYS A 47 -11.60 -9.66 7.25
CA LYS A 47 -11.80 -10.52 6.08
C LYS A 47 -13.02 -10.09 5.29
N GLU A 48 -14.11 -9.93 6.02
CA GLU A 48 -15.44 -9.67 5.50
C GLU A 48 -15.48 -8.31 4.80
N ASP A 49 -14.73 -7.31 5.28
CA ASP A 49 -14.63 -6.01 4.60
C ASP A 49 -14.15 -6.18 3.16
N TYR A 50 -13.09 -6.96 2.94
CA TYR A 50 -12.54 -7.14 1.60
C TYR A 50 -13.40 -8.09 0.76
N GLU A 51 -13.92 -9.16 1.34
CA GLU A 51 -14.80 -10.10 0.63
C GLU A 51 -16.08 -9.42 0.15
N GLN A 52 -16.68 -8.56 0.96
CA GLN A 52 -17.85 -7.77 0.57
C GLN A 52 -17.52 -6.82 -0.57
N TRP A 53 -16.42 -6.09 -0.47
CA TRP A 53 -15.99 -5.20 -1.54
C TRP A 53 -15.74 -5.97 -2.85
N LEU A 54 -15.00 -7.09 -2.76
CA LEU A 54 -14.62 -7.90 -3.91
C LEU A 54 -15.84 -8.52 -4.59
N ALA A 55 -16.79 -9.04 -3.81
CA ALA A 55 -18.05 -9.56 -4.34
C ALA A 55 -18.83 -8.48 -5.09
N GLY A 56 -18.96 -7.27 -4.51
CA GLY A 56 -19.62 -6.15 -5.18
C GLY A 56 -18.90 -5.71 -6.46
N TYR A 57 -17.57 -5.62 -6.43
CA TYR A 57 -16.74 -5.28 -7.58
C TYR A 57 -16.90 -6.29 -8.72
N MET A 58 -16.88 -7.60 -8.41
CA MET A 58 -17.09 -8.66 -9.40
C MET A 58 -18.52 -8.66 -9.96
N ASN A 59 -19.53 -8.41 -9.12
CA ASN A 59 -20.92 -8.31 -9.57
C ASN A 59 -21.15 -7.15 -10.56
N GLN A 60 -20.32 -6.10 -10.51
CA GLN A 60 -20.30 -5.01 -11.48
C GLN A 60 -19.45 -5.31 -12.74
N GLY A 61 -18.93 -6.53 -12.88
CA GLY A 61 -18.09 -6.95 -14.00
C GLY A 61 -16.58 -6.67 -13.79
N GLY A 62 -16.19 -6.21 -12.61
CA GLY A 62 -14.80 -6.11 -12.19
C GLY A 62 -14.10 -7.47 -12.18
N LYS A 63 -12.80 -7.48 -12.42
CA LYS A 63 -11.98 -8.70 -12.40
C LYS A 63 -10.77 -8.51 -11.49
N PRO A 64 -10.42 -9.51 -10.67
CA PRO A 64 -9.15 -9.48 -9.96
C PRO A 64 -7.98 -9.36 -10.93
N THR A 65 -6.95 -8.62 -10.52
CA THR A 65 -5.76 -8.38 -11.35
C THR A 65 -4.61 -9.29 -10.97
N HIS A 66 -4.61 -9.84 -9.75
CA HIS A 66 -3.52 -10.65 -9.22
C HIS A 66 -4.05 -11.85 -8.45
N SER A 67 -3.42 -13.00 -8.65
CA SER A 67 -3.75 -14.23 -7.93
C SER A 67 -2.51 -14.72 -7.21
N TYR A 68 -2.65 -14.94 -5.91
CA TYR A 68 -1.59 -15.38 -5.03
C TYR A 68 -1.91 -16.76 -4.47
N ASN A 69 -0.87 -17.57 -4.32
CA ASN A 69 -0.94 -18.92 -3.74
C ASN A 69 -0.55 -18.93 -2.25
N TYR A 70 -0.66 -17.77 -1.60
CA TYR A 70 -0.39 -17.58 -0.18
C TYR A 70 -1.50 -16.74 0.46
N ASP A 71 -1.52 -16.74 1.80
CA ASP A 71 -2.58 -16.14 2.60
C ASP A 71 -2.52 -14.60 2.60
N MET A 72 -3.66 -13.97 2.82
CA MET A 72 -3.78 -12.52 2.88
C MET A 72 -2.91 -11.93 4.01
N PRO A 73 -2.02 -10.95 3.72
CA PRO A 73 -1.19 -10.35 4.74
C PRO A 73 -2.02 -9.42 5.64
N GLU A 74 -2.13 -9.77 6.91
CA GLU A 74 -2.91 -9.09 7.93
C GLU A 74 -2.53 -7.62 8.19
N ASP A 75 -1.26 -7.27 7.99
CA ASP A 75 -0.66 -6.00 8.44
C ASP A 75 -0.83 -4.84 7.44
N ARG A 76 -1.39 -5.10 6.25
CA ARG A 76 -1.46 -4.11 5.16
C ARG A 76 -2.88 -3.64 4.83
N TRP A 77 -3.88 -4.23 5.47
CA TRP A 77 -5.29 -3.98 5.17
C TRP A 77 -5.96 -3.15 6.26
N PHE A 78 -6.55 -2.04 5.83
CA PHE A 78 -7.16 -1.06 6.71
C PHE A 78 -8.56 -0.71 6.23
N LEU A 79 -9.47 -0.44 7.17
CA LEU A 79 -10.79 0.11 6.89
C LEU A 79 -10.78 1.58 7.33
N ALA A 80 -11.00 2.49 6.38
CA ALA A 80 -11.22 3.90 6.66
C ALA A 80 -12.65 4.11 7.19
N ILE A 81 -12.74 4.65 8.41
CA ILE A 81 -13.99 4.90 9.13
C ILE A 81 -14.30 6.39 9.30
N LYS A 82 -13.37 7.26 8.89
CA LYS A 82 -13.52 8.72 8.85
C LYS A 82 -12.80 9.27 7.63
N ASP A 83 -13.21 10.45 7.18
CA ASP A 83 -12.56 11.15 6.08
C ASP A 83 -11.05 11.28 6.29
N PHE A 84 -10.28 10.96 5.26
CA PHE A 84 -8.84 10.90 5.34
C PHE A 84 -8.18 11.43 4.08
N GLN A 85 -6.87 11.65 4.17
CA GLN A 85 -5.99 11.97 3.05
C GLN A 85 -4.71 11.15 3.21
N ILE A 86 -3.92 11.04 2.16
CA ILE A 86 -2.67 10.25 2.19
C ILE A 86 -1.54 10.95 1.43
N GLU A 87 -0.31 10.50 1.63
CA GLU A 87 0.85 10.80 0.77
C GLU A 87 1.33 9.51 0.07
N ALA A 88 2.06 9.66 -1.03
CA ALA A 88 2.46 8.53 -1.86
C ALA A 88 3.35 7.53 -1.11
N LEU A 89 2.88 6.30 -0.95
CA LEU A 89 3.69 5.19 -0.43
C LEU A 89 4.11 4.28 -1.59
N HIS A 90 5.34 3.79 -1.56
CA HIS A 90 5.89 2.95 -2.61
C HIS A 90 6.49 1.67 -2.04
N GLY A 91 6.60 0.65 -2.89
CA GLY A 91 7.21 -0.63 -2.54
C GLY A 91 6.49 -1.31 -1.37
N SER A 92 7.26 -1.84 -0.43
CA SER A 92 6.74 -2.60 0.72
C SER A 92 5.87 -1.78 1.68
N ASN A 93 5.91 -0.46 1.59
CA ASN A 93 5.17 0.43 2.49
C ASN A 93 3.76 0.76 1.97
N SER A 94 3.39 0.30 0.77
CA SER A 94 2.04 0.55 0.22
C SER A 94 0.95 -0.09 1.08
N LEU A 95 -0.18 0.59 1.20
CA LEU A 95 -1.32 0.13 1.99
C LEU A 95 -2.47 -0.35 1.10
N GLN A 96 -3.35 -1.15 1.67
CA GLN A 96 -4.62 -1.54 1.09
C GLN A 96 -5.73 -0.96 1.98
N ILE A 97 -6.48 0.02 1.49
CA ILE A 97 -7.45 0.75 2.32
C ILE A 97 -8.85 0.58 1.74
N ILE A 98 -9.70 -0.14 2.46
CA ILE A 98 -11.13 -0.22 2.17
C ILE A 98 -11.78 1.04 2.72
N VAL A 99 -12.56 1.72 1.90
CA VAL A 99 -13.22 2.97 2.26
C VAL A 99 -14.68 2.66 2.54
N LYS A 100 -15.05 2.75 3.83
CA LYS A 100 -16.43 2.51 4.28
C LYS A 100 -17.38 3.49 3.60
N SER A 101 -18.61 3.05 3.35
CA SER A 101 -19.66 3.88 2.77
C SER A 101 -19.84 5.22 3.48
N GLY A 102 -19.91 6.30 2.70
CA GLY A 102 -20.02 7.67 3.20
C GLY A 102 -18.72 8.31 3.70
N VAL A 103 -17.59 7.58 3.72
CA VAL A 103 -16.28 8.15 4.05
C VAL A 103 -15.65 8.79 2.83
N ILE A 104 -15.18 10.04 2.97
CA ILE A 104 -14.61 10.80 1.86
C ILE A 104 -13.09 10.71 1.87
N PHE A 105 -12.50 10.26 0.75
CA PHE A 105 -11.08 10.46 0.47
C PHE A 105 -10.85 11.90 0.02
N LYS A 106 -10.19 12.70 0.88
CA LYS A 106 -9.92 14.13 0.67
C LYS A 106 -8.79 14.41 -0.33
N GLY A 107 -8.20 13.38 -0.91
CA GLY A 107 -7.14 13.48 -1.90
C GLY A 107 -5.75 13.19 -1.35
N GLY A 108 -4.75 13.48 -2.18
CA GLY A 108 -3.37 13.09 -1.98
C GLY A 108 -2.87 12.16 -3.09
N GLU A 109 -1.56 11.93 -3.11
CA GLU A 109 -0.94 11.03 -4.07
C GLU A 109 -0.92 9.60 -3.48
N LEU A 110 -1.37 8.60 -4.24
CA LEU A 110 -1.47 7.22 -3.73
C LEU A 110 -0.13 6.47 -3.74
N GLY A 111 0.70 6.71 -4.76
CA GLY A 111 1.81 5.82 -5.07
C GLY A 111 1.30 4.41 -5.41
N HIS A 112 1.68 3.41 -4.63
CA HIS A 112 1.25 2.01 -4.76
C HIS A 112 0.13 1.63 -3.79
N THR A 113 -0.34 2.55 -2.96
CA THR A 113 -1.53 2.33 -2.11
C THR A 113 -2.77 2.19 -2.98
N ASN A 114 -3.67 1.27 -2.64
CA ASN A 114 -4.96 1.11 -3.33
C ASN A 114 -6.11 1.43 -2.38
N LEU A 115 -7.14 2.07 -2.92
CA LEU A 115 -8.37 2.41 -2.22
C LEU A 115 -9.53 1.61 -2.81
N TYR A 116 -10.32 0.98 -1.96
CA TYR A 116 -11.43 0.09 -2.33
C TYR A 116 -12.73 0.70 -1.79
N PHE A 117 -13.49 1.42 -2.62
CA PHE A 117 -14.67 2.17 -2.19
C PHE A 117 -15.90 1.29 -2.08
N MET A 118 -16.55 1.26 -0.91
CA MET A 118 -17.75 0.45 -0.67
C MET A 118 -19.04 1.03 -1.27
N ASP A 119 -19.10 2.34 -1.52
CA ASP A 119 -20.33 2.99 -2.03
C ASP A 119 -20.70 2.53 -3.44
N ASP A 120 -19.70 2.32 -4.29
CA ASP A 120 -19.90 1.97 -5.69
C ASP A 120 -18.97 0.84 -6.16
N PHE A 121 -18.29 0.17 -5.22
CA PHE A 121 -17.33 -0.91 -5.47
C PHE A 121 -16.19 -0.52 -6.42
N LYS A 122 -15.84 0.77 -6.51
CA LYS A 122 -14.72 1.21 -7.34
C LYS A 122 -13.37 1.00 -6.66
N LEU A 123 -12.37 0.77 -7.51
CA LEU A 123 -10.97 0.78 -7.16
C LEU A 123 -10.35 2.12 -7.56
N MET A 124 -9.56 2.71 -6.67
CA MET A 124 -8.58 3.73 -7.03
C MET A 124 -7.18 3.19 -6.78
N GLY A 125 -6.42 3.02 -7.86
CA GLY A 125 -5.18 2.24 -7.87
C GLY A 125 -5.19 1.26 -9.04
N GLY A 126 -4.55 0.10 -8.87
CA GLY A 126 -4.47 -0.92 -9.93
C GLY A 126 -4.35 -2.36 -9.43
N TRP A 127 -4.35 -2.57 -8.11
CA TRP A 127 -4.13 -3.87 -7.50
C TRP A 127 -5.42 -4.43 -6.91
N VAL A 128 -5.88 -5.58 -7.41
CA VAL A 128 -7.04 -6.33 -6.88
C VAL A 128 -6.59 -7.79 -6.70
N PRO A 129 -6.13 -8.16 -5.50
CA PRO A 129 -5.56 -9.48 -5.24
C PRO A 129 -6.62 -10.50 -4.83
N VAL A 130 -6.46 -11.74 -5.28
CA VAL A 130 -7.08 -12.93 -4.68
C VAL A 130 -5.99 -13.73 -4.01
N TYR A 131 -6.24 -14.19 -2.78
CA TYR A 131 -5.33 -14.99 -1.98
C TYR A 131 -5.81 -16.44 -1.91
N SER A 132 -4.90 -17.38 -1.64
CA SER A 132 -5.26 -18.80 -1.46
C SER A 132 -6.19 -19.01 -0.27
N ASN A 133 -5.94 -18.24 0.78
CA ASN A 133 -6.83 -18.11 1.91
C ASN A 133 -6.95 -16.63 2.26
N ILE A 134 -8.18 -16.17 2.36
CA ILE A 134 -8.48 -14.87 2.96
C ILE A 134 -8.63 -15.18 4.45
N SER A 135 -7.56 -15.09 5.22
CA SER A 135 -7.56 -15.26 6.68
C SER A 135 -6.88 -14.05 7.29
N PHE A 136 -7.48 -13.51 8.37
CA PHE A 136 -7.02 -12.33 9.10
C PHE A 136 -6.73 -12.65 10.55
#